data_AF-A0A183FRJ9-F1
#
_entry.id   AF-A0A183FRJ9-F1
#
_cell.length_a   1.000
_cell.length_b   1.000
_cell.length_c   1.000
_cell.angle_alpha   90.00
_cell.angle_beta   90.00
_cell.angle_gamma   90.00
#
_symmetry.space_group_name_H-M   'P 1'
#
loop_
_entity.id
_entity.type
_entity.pdbx_description
1 polymer ?
#
loop_
_entity_poly.entity_id
_entity_poly.type
_entity_poly.pdbx_seq_one_letter_code
_entity_poly.pdbx_strand_id
1 'polypeptide(L)'
;LLNTKGRIVDDLIISKDNGDVLVECSASNREKLKALLEKYRMRKSVNVVESHNHVLFSVDEVRGSFPDPRFPPLGRRLYGDETEAKDTGMYHERRMECGVAEGCEELGELLPFHANGDFLKMVSLDKGCYIGQELTARTANTGVIRRRILPFTCEKKVKGLVMQGDKKVGEVISCGAARGLALMSLSAFGQPLQVEGSPIVAYKPAWMPEAVFKKSKEGS
;
A
#
# COMPACT_ATOMS: atom_id res chain seq x y z
N LEU A 1 8.88 -1.50 -5.15
CA LEU A 1 9.63 -1.28 -6.41
C LEU A 1 9.32 0.10 -6.95
N LEU A 2 10.32 0.92 -7.27
CA LEU A 2 10.12 2.24 -7.89
C LEU A 2 10.65 2.27 -9.33
N ASN A 3 10.05 3.12 -10.16
CA ASN A 3 10.62 3.50 -11.45
C ASN A 3 11.68 4.62 -11.29
N THR A 4 12.35 4.98 -12.38
CA THR A 4 13.38 6.03 -12.39
C THR A 4 12.85 7.42 -12.06
N LYS A 5 11.52 7.62 -12.09
CA LYS A 5 10.86 8.87 -11.68
C LYS A 5 10.46 8.86 -10.20
N GLY A 6 10.82 7.84 -9.42
CA GLY A 6 10.48 7.71 -8.00
C GLY A 6 9.01 7.40 -7.73
N ARG A 7 8.31 6.81 -8.70
CA ARG A 7 6.91 6.37 -8.59
C ARG A 7 6.84 4.87 -8.37
N ILE A 8 5.83 4.42 -7.63
CA ILE A 8 5.62 3.00 -7.34
C ILE A 8 5.28 2.28 -8.64
N VAL A 9 6.01 1.19 -8.92
CA VAL A 9 5.64 0.21 -9.94
C VAL A 9 4.80 -0.90 -9.29
N ASP A 10 5.24 -1.36 -8.12
CA ASP A 10 4.61 -2.42 -7.33
C ASP A 10 5.12 -2.32 -5.90
N ASP A 11 4.34 -2.71 -4.90
CA ASP A 11 4.86 -2.98 -3.56
C ASP A 11 5.43 -4.39 -3.49
N LEU A 12 6.44 -4.57 -2.64
CA LEU A 12 7.11 -5.85 -2.47
C LEU A 12 7.18 -6.17 -0.99
N ILE A 13 6.93 -7.43 -0.64
CA ILE A 13 7.23 -7.96 0.69
C ILE A 13 8.43 -8.88 0.57
N ILE A 14 9.44 -8.61 1.39
CA ILE A 14 10.72 -9.31 1.37
C ILE A 14 10.82 -10.14 2.64
N SER A 15 11.00 -11.44 2.48
CA SER A 15 11.09 -12.40 3.57
C SER A 15 12.34 -13.27 3.40
N LYS A 16 12.90 -13.75 4.51
CA LYS A 16 14.02 -14.71 4.48
C LYS A 16 13.46 -16.12 4.62
N ASP A 17 14.00 -17.06 3.85
CA ASP A 17 13.64 -18.47 3.93
C ASP A 17 14.89 -19.34 3.75
N ASN A 18 15.36 -19.99 4.81
CA ASN A 18 16.46 -20.95 4.78
C ASN A 18 17.74 -20.53 4.00
N GLY A 19 18.09 -19.24 4.03
CA GLY A 19 19.25 -18.68 3.32
C GLY A 19 18.90 -18.00 2.00
N ASP A 20 17.70 -18.25 1.47
CA ASP A 20 17.12 -17.56 0.33
C ASP A 20 16.32 -16.31 0.76
N VAL A 21 15.98 -15.51 -0.25
CA VAL A 21 15.11 -14.33 -0.11
C VAL A 21 13.88 -14.54 -0.96
N LEU A 22 12.73 -14.57 -0.32
CA LEU A 22 11.43 -14.55 -0.99
C LEU A 22 11.04 -13.11 -1.30
N VAL A 23 10.61 -12.89 -2.53
CA VAL A 23 10.12 -11.59 -3.01
C VAL A 23 8.68 -11.76 -3.45
N GLU A 24 7.77 -11.34 -2.59
CA GLU A 24 6.34 -11.30 -2.88
C GLU A 24 6.02 -10.04 -3.70
N CYS A 25 5.18 -10.20 -4.73
CA CYS A 25 4.77 -9.14 -5.65
C CYS A 25 3.37 -9.42 -6.23
N SER A 26 2.82 -8.44 -6.94
CA SER A 26 1.57 -8.62 -7.70
C SER A 26 1.73 -9.70 -8.77
N ALA A 27 0.75 -10.60 -8.90
CA ALA A 27 0.79 -11.65 -9.93
C ALA A 27 0.97 -11.08 -11.34
N SER A 28 0.31 -9.95 -11.64
CA SER A 28 0.40 -9.20 -12.89
C SER A 28 1.79 -8.59 -13.17
N ASN A 29 2.65 -8.47 -12.16
CA ASN A 29 3.97 -7.86 -12.26
C ASN A 29 5.12 -8.88 -12.09
N ARG A 30 4.81 -10.15 -11.83
CA ARG A 30 5.79 -11.23 -11.56
C ARG A 30 6.86 -11.36 -12.65
N GLU A 31 6.46 -11.48 -13.91
CA GLU A 31 7.39 -11.63 -15.04
C GLU A 31 8.29 -10.40 -15.21
N LYS A 32 7.71 -9.20 -15.11
CA LYS A 32 8.43 -7.93 -15.21
C LYS A 32 9.45 -7.79 -14.09
N LEU A 33 9.07 -8.15 -12.87
CA LEU A 33 9.97 -8.15 -11.71
C LEU A 33 11.12 -9.13 -11.90
N LYS A 34 10.85 -10.37 -12.33
CA LYS A 34 11.89 -11.37 -12.60
C LYS A 34 12.90 -10.86 -13.63
N ALA A 35 12.43 -10.37 -14.78
CA ALA A 35 13.28 -9.82 -15.82
C ALA A 35 14.12 -8.63 -15.31
N LEU A 36 13.53 -7.77 -14.45
CA LEU A 36 14.24 -6.66 -13.83
C LEU A 36 15.36 -7.13 -12.89
N LEU A 37 15.06 -8.11 -12.02
CA LEU A 37 16.04 -8.69 -11.10
C LEU A 37 17.17 -9.38 -11.86
N GLU A 38 16.86 -10.15 -12.89
CA GLU A 38 17.84 -10.81 -13.77
C GLU A 38 18.75 -9.79 -14.47
N LYS A 39 18.16 -8.69 -14.97
CA LYS A 39 18.90 -7.57 -15.57
C LYS A 39 19.89 -6.93 -14.59
N TYR A 40 19.50 -6.71 -13.33
CA TYR A 40 20.35 -6.06 -12.33
C TYR A 40 21.24 -7.02 -11.52
N ARG A 41 21.09 -8.33 -11.71
CA ARG A 41 21.89 -9.37 -11.04
C ARG A 41 23.40 -9.23 -11.28
N MET A 42 23.80 -8.68 -12.43
CA MET A 42 25.17 -8.30 -12.84
C MET A 42 26.31 -8.96 -12.04
N ARG A 43 26.93 -10.01 -12.60
CA ARG A 43 28.08 -10.76 -12.04
C ARG A 43 27.89 -11.37 -10.64
N LYS A 44 26.78 -11.12 -9.95
CA LYS A 44 26.48 -11.78 -8.67
C LYS A 44 26.02 -13.21 -8.91
N SER A 45 26.56 -14.14 -8.12
CA SER A 45 26.09 -15.52 -8.07
C SER A 45 24.81 -15.60 -7.25
N VAL A 46 23.69 -15.25 -7.88
CA VAL A 46 22.33 -15.33 -7.31
C VAL A 46 21.46 -16.03 -8.34
N ASN A 47 20.51 -16.88 -7.96
CA ASN A 47 19.52 -17.41 -8.91
C ASN A 47 18.18 -16.73 -8.66
N VAL A 48 17.49 -16.32 -9.72
CA VAL A 48 16.15 -15.72 -9.64
C VAL A 48 15.18 -16.74 -10.21
N VAL A 49 14.45 -17.41 -9.34
CA VAL A 49 13.50 -18.46 -9.71
C VAL A 49 12.11 -18.06 -9.27
N GLU A 50 11.11 -18.56 -9.99
CA GLU A 50 9.73 -18.45 -9.55
C GLU A 50 9.50 -19.44 -8.41
N SER A 51 8.86 -18.98 -7.35
CA SER A 51 8.50 -19.85 -6.22
C SER A 51 7.26 -20.68 -6.57
N HIS A 52 7.23 -21.91 -6.09
CA HIS A 52 6.02 -22.75 -6.09
C HIS A 52 5.06 -22.40 -4.94
N ASN A 53 5.49 -21.57 -4.00
CA ASN A 53 4.67 -21.17 -2.85
C ASN A 53 3.58 -20.20 -3.27
N HIS A 54 2.39 -20.42 -2.73
CA HIS A 54 1.29 -19.47 -2.72
C HIS A 54 1.45 -18.52 -1.52
N VAL A 55 0.96 -17.29 -1.68
CA VAL A 55 0.86 -16.32 -0.59
C VAL A 55 -0.51 -16.49 0.05
N LEU A 56 -0.51 -16.94 1.31
CA LEU A 56 -1.71 -17.19 2.08
C LEU A 56 -1.86 -16.18 3.22
N PHE A 57 -3.09 -15.92 3.60
CA PHE A 57 -3.47 -15.00 4.68
C PHE A 57 -4.26 -15.73 5.76
N SER A 58 -4.02 -15.37 7.02
CA SER A 58 -4.81 -15.81 8.16
C SER A 58 -4.90 -14.69 9.20
N VAL A 59 -6.03 -14.58 9.90
CA VAL A 59 -6.14 -13.73 11.10
C VAL A 59 -5.63 -14.45 12.35
N ASP A 60 -5.63 -15.79 12.33
CA ASP A 60 -5.18 -16.64 13.41
C ASP A 60 -3.72 -17.08 13.22
N GLU A 61 -3.07 -17.41 14.33
CA GLU A 61 -1.76 -18.04 14.29
C GLU A 61 -1.85 -19.47 13.74
N VAL A 62 -1.09 -19.71 12.68
CA VAL A 62 -1.00 -20.99 11.99
C VAL A 62 0.48 -21.36 11.96
N ARG A 63 0.81 -22.64 12.05
CA ARG A 63 2.20 -23.10 11.97
C ARG A 63 2.87 -22.53 10.71
N GLY A 64 4.03 -21.90 10.88
CA GLY A 64 4.78 -21.29 9.79
C GLY A 64 4.28 -19.91 9.36
N SER A 65 3.18 -19.41 9.91
CA SER A 65 2.71 -18.05 9.62
C SER A 65 3.48 -17.01 10.44
N PHE A 66 3.72 -15.86 9.84
CA PHE A 66 4.39 -14.72 10.46
C PHE A 66 3.52 -13.46 10.37
N PRO A 67 3.64 -12.50 11.31
CA PRO A 67 2.85 -11.28 11.27
C PRO A 67 3.09 -10.47 9.99
N ASP A 68 2.04 -9.84 9.45
CA ASP A 68 2.19 -8.96 8.29
C ASP A 68 3.19 -7.82 8.60
N PRO A 69 4.24 -7.65 7.79
CA PRO A 69 5.32 -6.72 8.12
C PRO A 69 4.88 -5.25 8.07
N ARG A 70 3.82 -4.94 7.31
CA ARG A 70 3.29 -3.57 7.14
C ARG A 70 2.59 -3.11 8.41
N PHE A 71 1.73 -3.96 8.96
CA PHE A 71 0.94 -3.70 10.15
C PHE A 71 0.51 -5.03 10.79
N PRO A 72 1.13 -5.49 11.90
CA PRO A 72 0.85 -6.81 12.47
C PRO A 72 -0.64 -7.12 12.77
N PRO A 73 -1.47 -6.16 13.26
CA PRO A 73 -2.91 -6.40 13.45
C PRO A 73 -3.73 -6.57 12.16
N LEU A 74 -3.14 -6.35 10.97
CA LEU A 74 -3.76 -6.73 9.69
C LEU A 74 -4.00 -8.24 9.62
N GLY A 75 -3.09 -9.01 10.21
CA GLY A 75 -3.12 -10.46 10.25
C GLY A 75 -1.75 -11.05 9.98
N ARG A 76 -1.74 -12.27 9.46
CA ARG A 76 -0.55 -13.09 9.28
C ARG A 76 -0.45 -13.60 7.86
N ARG A 77 0.78 -13.83 7.45
CA ARG A 77 1.16 -14.34 6.14
C ARG A 77 1.77 -15.73 6.28
N LEU A 78 1.53 -16.57 5.29
CA LEU A 78 2.11 -17.89 5.17
C LEU A 78 2.50 -18.12 3.70
N TYR A 79 3.66 -18.74 3.49
CA TYR A 79 4.09 -19.21 2.19
C TYR A 79 4.06 -20.72 2.19
N GLY A 80 3.33 -21.32 1.25
CA GLY A 80 3.21 -22.77 1.16
C GLY A 80 2.28 -23.21 0.04
N ASP A 81 1.95 -24.50 0.03
CA ASP A 81 1.05 -25.07 -0.97
C ASP A 81 -0.36 -24.47 -0.88
N GLU A 82 -1.06 -24.45 -2.02
CA GLU A 82 -2.46 -24.05 -2.07
C GLU A 82 -3.28 -24.94 -1.12
N THR A 83 -4.07 -24.29 -0.26
CA THR A 83 -5.05 -24.96 0.61
C THR A 83 -6.45 -24.72 0.02
N GLU A 84 -7.49 -25.32 0.61
CA GLU A 84 -8.88 -25.19 0.12
C GLU A 84 -9.47 -23.75 0.17
N ALA A 85 -8.68 -22.72 0.46
CA ALA A 85 -9.12 -21.33 0.56
C ALA A 85 -9.43 -20.72 -0.82
N LYS A 86 -10.72 -20.50 -1.11
CA LYS A 86 -11.21 -20.06 -2.44
C LYS A 86 -11.68 -18.61 -2.54
N ASP A 87 -11.66 -17.82 -1.47
CA ASP A 87 -12.14 -16.44 -1.50
C ASP A 87 -11.13 -15.43 -0.94
N THR A 88 -10.57 -14.59 -1.82
CA THR A 88 -9.70 -13.47 -1.43
C THR A 88 -10.50 -12.25 -0.93
N GLY A 89 -11.82 -12.27 -1.03
CA GLY A 89 -12.72 -11.19 -0.61
C GLY A 89 -12.50 -10.77 0.83
N MET A 90 -12.44 -11.73 1.77
CA MET A 90 -12.16 -11.44 3.19
C MET A 90 -10.84 -10.71 3.39
N TYR A 91 -9.80 -11.09 2.66
CA TYR A 91 -8.50 -10.45 2.72
C TYR A 91 -8.56 -9.00 2.18
N HIS A 92 -9.20 -8.79 1.02
CA HIS A 92 -9.37 -7.46 0.45
C HIS A 92 -10.17 -6.53 1.37
N GLU A 93 -11.28 -7.01 1.95
CA GLU A 93 -12.07 -6.23 2.90
C GLU A 93 -11.26 -5.86 4.15
N ARG A 94 -10.50 -6.81 4.69
CA ARG A 94 -9.64 -6.57 5.87
C ARG A 94 -8.55 -5.54 5.58
N ARG A 95 -7.94 -5.57 4.39
CA ARG A 95 -6.98 -4.55 3.96
C ARG A 95 -7.62 -3.16 3.86
N MET A 96 -8.80 -3.06 3.26
CA MET A 96 -9.53 -1.79 3.16
C MET A 96 -9.92 -1.27 4.54
N GLU A 97 -10.34 -2.14 5.46
CA GLU A 97 -10.60 -1.80 6.86
C GLU A 97 -9.35 -1.24 7.56
N CYS A 98 -8.20 -1.86 7.32
CA CYS A 98 -6.94 -1.41 7.89
C CYS A 98 -6.32 -0.21 7.16
N GLY A 99 -6.91 0.29 6.06
CA GLY A 99 -6.34 1.37 5.26
C GLY A 99 -5.08 0.99 4.47
N VAL A 100 -4.88 -0.30 4.17
CA VAL A 100 -3.68 -0.82 3.49
C VAL A 100 -3.97 -1.08 2.02
N ALA A 101 -3.45 -0.21 1.15
CA ALA A 101 -3.41 -0.46 -0.29
C ALA A 101 -2.30 -1.47 -0.64
N GLU A 102 -2.51 -2.24 -1.70
CA GLU A 102 -1.61 -3.30 -2.14
C GLU A 102 -1.69 -3.50 -3.65
N GLY A 103 -0.55 -3.85 -4.22
CA GLY A 103 -0.39 -4.22 -5.60
C GLY A 103 -0.29 -3.05 -6.55
N CYS A 104 0.17 -3.34 -7.75
CA CYS A 104 0.36 -2.33 -8.80
C CYS A 104 -0.97 -1.69 -9.24
N GLU A 105 -2.09 -2.39 -9.03
CA GLU A 105 -3.44 -1.93 -9.34
C GLU A 105 -3.91 -0.81 -8.42
N GLU A 106 -3.53 -0.83 -7.13
CA GLU A 106 -3.90 0.21 -6.15
C GLU A 106 -2.81 1.27 -5.97
N LEU A 107 -1.55 0.90 -6.21
CA LEU A 107 -0.37 1.73 -5.87
C LEU A 107 0.39 2.28 -7.08
N GLY A 108 0.18 1.72 -8.28
CA GLY A 108 0.91 2.09 -9.48
C GLY A 108 0.90 3.60 -9.74
N GLU A 109 2.06 4.13 -10.14
CA GLU A 109 2.28 5.55 -10.43
C GLU A 109 2.11 6.51 -9.23
N LEU A 110 1.82 6.01 -8.02
CA LEU A 110 1.75 6.86 -6.83
C LEU A 110 3.15 7.21 -6.31
N LEU A 111 3.20 8.29 -5.52
CA LEU A 111 4.34 8.59 -4.65
C LEU A 111 4.31 7.64 -3.44
N PRO A 112 5.46 7.13 -2.97
CA PRO A 112 5.51 6.33 -1.74
C PRO A 112 4.80 6.97 -0.55
N PHE A 113 4.97 8.28 -0.35
CA PHE A 113 4.29 9.01 0.73
C PHE A 113 2.77 9.13 0.55
N HIS A 114 2.28 9.21 -0.69
CA HIS A 114 0.83 9.15 -0.93
C HIS A 114 0.29 7.77 -0.55
N ALA A 115 1.06 6.71 -0.78
CA ALA A 115 0.75 5.34 -0.39
C ALA A 115 1.04 5.02 1.09
N ASN A 116 1.36 6.02 1.92
CA ASN A 116 1.74 5.82 3.33
C ASN A 116 2.98 4.94 3.54
N GLY A 117 3.88 4.91 2.56
CA GLY A 117 5.05 4.06 2.58
C GLY A 117 6.03 4.34 3.72
N ASP A 118 6.00 5.55 4.28
CA ASP A 118 6.71 5.96 5.49
C ASP A 118 6.14 5.34 6.77
N PHE A 119 4.84 5.05 6.80
CA PHE A 119 4.17 4.42 7.93
C PHE A 119 4.07 2.89 7.80
N LEU A 120 4.00 2.38 6.57
CA LEU A 120 3.83 0.96 6.27
C LEU A 120 5.16 0.24 5.91
N LYS A 121 6.29 0.83 6.33
CA LYS A 121 7.65 0.29 6.15
C LYS A 121 8.02 -0.03 4.68
N MET A 122 7.42 0.67 3.73
CA MET A 122 7.66 0.48 2.29
C MET A 122 8.92 1.21 1.83
N VAL A 123 9.24 2.35 2.44
CA VAL A 123 10.44 3.14 2.14
C VAL A 123 11.24 3.41 3.40
N SER A 124 12.55 3.61 3.23
CA SER A 124 13.47 3.97 4.31
C SER A 124 14.32 5.13 3.85
N LEU A 125 14.40 6.17 4.69
CA LEU A 125 15.21 7.35 4.41
C LEU A 125 16.69 7.12 4.75
N ASP A 126 16.98 6.18 5.65
CA ASP A 126 18.33 5.91 6.18
C ASP A 126 19.04 4.73 5.49
N LYS A 127 18.64 4.35 4.28
CA LYS A 127 19.26 3.25 3.51
C LYS A 127 20.14 3.79 2.38
N GLY A 128 21.08 2.96 1.94
CA GLY A 128 21.94 3.26 0.78
C GLY A 128 21.14 3.46 -0.52
N CYS A 129 21.83 3.90 -1.57
CA CYS A 129 21.22 4.34 -2.82
C CYS A 129 20.32 3.28 -3.48
N TYR A 130 19.08 3.67 -3.84
CA TYR A 130 18.17 2.84 -4.63
C TYR A 130 17.49 3.64 -5.75
N ILE A 131 16.97 2.95 -6.77
CA ILE A 131 16.35 3.58 -7.94
C ILE A 131 15.14 4.43 -7.52
N GLY A 132 15.11 5.69 -7.96
CA GLY A 132 14.00 6.61 -7.70
C GLY A 132 14.01 7.22 -6.29
N GLN A 133 15.11 7.07 -5.53
CA GLN A 133 15.25 7.64 -4.20
C GLN A 133 15.23 9.17 -4.21
N GLU A 134 15.71 9.84 -5.26
CA GLU A 134 15.85 11.31 -5.27
C GLU A 134 14.53 12.03 -5.02
N LEU A 135 13.44 11.55 -5.64
CA LEU A 135 12.11 12.13 -5.43
C LEU A 135 11.57 11.81 -4.04
N THR A 136 11.83 10.60 -3.53
CA THR A 136 11.43 10.19 -2.17
C THR A 136 12.13 11.07 -1.13
N ALA A 137 13.46 11.21 -1.22
CA ALA A 137 14.25 12.06 -0.32
C ALA A 137 13.84 13.53 -0.41
N ARG A 138 13.64 14.07 -1.62
CA ARG A 138 13.15 15.44 -1.81
C ARG A 138 11.80 15.65 -1.13
N THR A 139 10.86 14.74 -1.33
CA THR A 139 9.51 14.83 -0.75
C THR A 139 9.58 14.84 0.77
N ALA A 140 10.41 13.97 1.37
CA ALA A 140 10.67 13.96 2.80
C ALA A 140 11.23 15.31 3.30
N ASN A 141 12.23 15.84 2.59
CA ASN A 141 12.90 17.10 2.97
C ASN A 141 12.01 18.34 2.80
N THR A 142 11.07 18.34 1.85
CA THR A 142 10.10 19.44 1.68
C THR A 142 9.02 19.47 2.78
N GLY A 143 8.92 18.43 3.61
CA GLY A 143 8.16 18.40 4.86
C GLY A 143 6.64 18.30 4.74
N VAL A 144 6.01 18.76 3.64
CA VAL A 144 4.55 18.89 3.59
C VAL A 144 3.90 17.86 2.64
N ILE A 145 3.52 16.71 3.20
CA ILE A 145 2.70 15.71 2.51
C ILE A 145 1.23 16.09 2.67
N ARG A 146 0.58 16.52 1.59
CA ARG A 146 -0.81 17.03 1.63
C ARG A 146 -1.87 15.99 1.29
N ARG A 147 -1.49 14.88 0.66
CA ARG A 147 -2.40 13.83 0.21
C ARG A 147 -1.89 12.46 0.64
N ARG A 148 -2.79 11.62 1.12
CA ARG A 148 -2.52 10.23 1.51
C ARG A 148 -3.70 9.34 1.14
N ILE A 149 -3.44 8.05 0.96
CA ILE A 149 -4.48 7.04 0.92
C ILE A 149 -5.10 6.97 2.32
N LEU A 150 -6.42 7.14 2.38
CA LEU A 150 -7.21 6.93 3.58
C LEU A 150 -8.35 5.96 3.29
N PRO A 151 -8.70 5.09 4.26
CA PRO A 151 -9.89 4.29 4.14
C PRO A 151 -11.14 5.12 4.39
N PHE A 152 -12.25 4.69 3.82
CA PHE A 152 -13.57 5.25 4.04
C PHE A 152 -14.63 4.17 4.16
N THR A 153 -15.74 4.48 4.82
CA THR A 153 -16.98 3.68 4.79
C THR A 153 -17.97 4.25 3.78
N CYS A 154 -18.77 3.39 3.18
CA CYS A 154 -19.81 3.72 2.21
C CYS A 154 -20.98 2.74 2.31
N GLU A 155 -22.19 3.18 1.95
CA GLU A 155 -23.38 2.32 1.96
C GLU A 155 -23.48 1.39 0.74
N LYS A 156 -22.78 1.77 -0.34
CA LYS A 156 -22.70 1.01 -1.58
C LYS A 156 -21.35 1.21 -2.22
N LYS A 157 -20.99 0.31 -3.13
CA LYS A 157 -19.78 0.44 -3.94
C LYS A 157 -19.80 1.74 -4.74
N VAL A 158 -18.74 2.54 -4.61
CA VAL A 158 -18.56 3.81 -5.31
C VAL A 158 -17.28 3.79 -6.15
N LYS A 159 -17.23 4.61 -7.20
CA LYS A 159 -16.04 4.83 -8.03
C LYS A 159 -15.99 6.29 -8.47
N GLY A 160 -14.79 6.83 -8.63
CA GLY A 160 -14.60 8.17 -9.18
C GLY A 160 -14.07 9.18 -8.17
N LEU A 161 -14.47 10.44 -8.35
CA LEU A 161 -13.88 11.57 -7.63
C LEU A 161 -14.48 11.72 -6.23
N VAL A 162 -13.61 11.95 -5.25
CA VAL A 162 -14.04 12.34 -3.90
C VAL A 162 -14.22 13.85 -3.87
N MET A 163 -15.44 14.28 -3.53
CA MET A 163 -15.87 15.67 -3.55
C MET A 163 -16.20 16.16 -2.14
N GLN A 164 -15.82 17.41 -1.84
CA GLN A 164 -16.27 18.19 -0.69
C GLN A 164 -17.10 19.36 -1.22
N GLY A 165 -18.44 19.24 -1.17
CA GLY A 165 -19.31 20.11 -1.98
C GLY A 165 -18.95 19.94 -3.46
N ASP A 166 -18.64 21.06 -4.14
CA ASP A 166 -18.24 21.07 -5.55
C ASP A 166 -16.72 20.95 -5.77
N LYS A 167 -15.93 20.84 -4.70
CA LYS A 167 -14.47 20.78 -4.77
C LYS A 167 -13.97 19.34 -4.84
N LYS A 168 -13.22 18.99 -5.88
CA LYS A 168 -12.44 17.73 -5.93
C LYS A 168 -11.37 17.74 -4.84
N VAL A 169 -11.43 16.78 -3.92
CA VAL A 169 -10.46 16.61 -2.82
C VAL A 169 -9.75 15.26 -2.86
N GLY A 170 -10.18 14.33 -3.69
CA GLY A 170 -9.53 13.03 -3.84
C GLY A 170 -10.11 12.20 -4.98
N GLU A 171 -9.75 10.93 -4.98
CA GLU A 171 -10.18 9.93 -5.96
C GLU A 171 -10.18 8.55 -5.32
N VAL A 172 -11.23 7.78 -5.57
CA VAL A 172 -11.37 6.39 -5.10
C VAL A 172 -10.37 5.52 -5.84
N ILE A 173 -9.58 4.76 -5.08
CA ILE A 173 -8.62 3.77 -5.59
C ILE A 173 -9.34 2.42 -5.76
N SER A 174 -9.96 1.95 -4.69
CA SER A 174 -10.69 0.69 -4.66
C SER A 174 -11.85 0.78 -3.69
N CYS A 175 -12.91 0.02 -3.95
CA CYS A 175 -14.10 0.00 -3.12
C CYS A 175 -14.74 -1.39 -3.12
N GLY A 176 -14.86 -1.97 -1.93
CA GLY A 176 -15.67 -3.15 -1.64
C GLY A 176 -17.13 -2.77 -1.38
N ALA A 177 -17.84 -3.62 -0.65
CA ALA A 177 -19.26 -3.42 -0.35
C ALA A 177 -19.50 -2.26 0.63
N ALA A 178 -18.77 -2.26 1.75
CA ALA A 178 -18.97 -1.30 2.85
C ALA A 178 -17.79 -0.33 3.07
N ARG A 179 -16.65 -0.60 2.43
CA ARG A 179 -15.39 0.13 2.66
C ARG A 179 -14.63 0.31 1.36
N GLY A 180 -13.79 1.34 1.32
CA GLY A 180 -12.86 1.56 0.21
C GLY A 180 -11.64 2.35 0.63
N LEU A 181 -10.74 2.55 -0.33
CA LEU A 181 -9.51 3.33 -0.21
C LEU A 181 -9.58 4.49 -1.20
N ALA A 182 -9.15 5.68 -0.79
CA ALA A 182 -9.09 6.84 -1.65
C ALA A 182 -7.85 7.68 -1.38
N LEU A 183 -7.21 8.18 -2.44
CA LEU A 183 -6.14 9.17 -2.34
C LEU A 183 -6.74 10.56 -2.18
N MET A 184 -6.77 11.07 -0.95
CA MET A 184 -7.45 12.32 -0.62
C MET A 184 -6.52 13.33 0.05
N SER A 185 -6.92 14.60 -0.04
CA SER A 185 -6.31 15.70 0.70
C SER A 185 -6.53 15.50 2.20
N LEU A 186 -5.45 15.60 2.99
CA LEU A 186 -5.53 15.51 4.45
C LEU A 186 -6.36 16.65 5.05
N SER A 187 -6.44 17.80 4.37
CA SER A 187 -7.30 18.92 4.79
C SER A 187 -8.79 18.64 4.67
N ALA A 188 -9.19 17.60 3.92
CA ALA A 188 -10.58 17.19 3.76
C ALA A 188 -10.99 16.12 4.78
N PHE A 189 -10.05 15.64 5.62
CA PHE A 189 -10.35 14.67 6.66
C PHE A 189 -11.34 15.24 7.69
N GLY A 190 -12.33 14.44 8.09
CA GLY A 190 -13.39 14.85 9.00
C GLY A 190 -14.42 15.83 8.41
N GLN A 191 -14.37 16.10 7.10
CA GLN A 191 -15.37 16.91 6.40
C GLN A 191 -16.44 16.01 5.76
N PRO A 192 -17.63 16.53 5.43
CA PRO A 192 -18.61 15.82 4.61
C PRO A 192 -18.04 15.56 3.21
N LEU A 193 -17.98 14.29 2.82
CA LEU A 193 -17.45 13.83 1.54
C LEU A 193 -18.49 13.02 0.79
N GLN A 194 -18.44 13.10 -0.54
CA GLN A 194 -19.29 12.32 -1.42
C GLN A 194 -18.55 11.84 -2.66
N VAL A 195 -19.03 10.75 -3.25
CA VAL A 195 -18.64 10.24 -4.56
C VAL A 195 -19.92 10.03 -5.35
N GLU A 196 -20.07 10.72 -6.48
CA GLU A 196 -21.28 10.65 -7.32
C GLU A 196 -22.59 10.85 -6.51
N GLY A 197 -22.59 11.83 -5.60
CA GLY A 197 -23.73 12.13 -4.71
C GLY A 197 -23.94 11.13 -3.56
N SER A 198 -23.13 10.06 -3.48
CA SER A 198 -23.21 9.08 -2.38
C SER A 198 -22.27 9.47 -1.25
N PRO A 199 -22.75 9.59 0.01
CA PRO A 199 -21.91 9.99 1.13
C PRO A 199 -20.85 8.93 1.44
N ILE A 200 -19.65 9.38 1.79
CA ILE A 200 -18.58 8.53 2.32
C ILE A 200 -18.02 9.15 3.61
N VAL A 201 -17.50 8.30 4.50
CA VAL A 201 -16.87 8.76 5.75
C VAL A 201 -15.45 8.23 5.81
N ALA A 202 -14.47 9.11 5.61
CA ALA A 202 -13.06 8.77 5.79
C ALA A 202 -12.73 8.62 7.29
N TYR A 203 -11.90 7.64 7.63
CA TYR A 203 -11.47 7.41 9.01
C TYR A 203 -9.96 7.19 9.09
N LYS A 204 -9.41 7.36 10.29
CA LYS A 204 -7.98 7.21 10.56
C LYS A 204 -7.66 5.73 10.83
N PRO A 205 -6.76 5.10 10.07
CA PRO A 205 -6.24 3.77 10.40
C PRO A 205 -5.53 3.73 11.75
N ALA A 206 -5.53 2.57 12.41
CA ALA A 206 -4.91 2.40 13.73
C ALA A 206 -3.40 2.70 13.74
N TRP A 207 -2.69 2.38 12.65
CA TRP A 207 -1.25 2.63 12.51
C TRP A 207 -0.90 4.07 12.13
N MET A 208 -1.86 4.90 11.73
CA MET A 208 -1.58 6.26 11.29
C MET A 208 -1.52 7.24 12.48
N PRO A 209 -0.42 8.00 12.65
CA PRO A 209 -0.31 8.99 13.72
C PRO A 209 -1.35 10.12 13.60
N GLU A 210 -1.90 10.58 14.72
CA GLU A 210 -2.85 11.71 14.71
C GLU A 210 -2.25 13.01 14.19
N ALA A 211 -0.95 13.20 14.37
CA ALA A 211 -0.22 14.38 13.90
C ALA A 211 -0.38 14.62 12.40
N VAL A 212 -0.67 13.57 11.61
CA VAL A 212 -0.93 13.66 10.17
C VAL A 212 -2.13 14.57 9.83
N PHE A 213 -3.13 14.62 10.72
CA PHE A 213 -4.36 15.40 10.51
C PHE A 213 -4.35 16.77 11.19
N LYS A 214 -3.32 17.07 11.97
CA LYS A 214 -3.18 18.40 12.57
C LYS A 214 -2.84 19.39 11.47
N LYS A 215 -3.63 20.46 11.33
CA LYS A 215 -3.26 21.58 10.47
C LYS A 215 -1.91 22.11 10.97
N SER A 216 -0.94 22.26 10.08
CA SER A 216 0.29 22.99 10.39
C SER A 216 -0.13 24.38 10.88
N LYS A 217 0.23 24.71 12.12
CA LYS A 217 0.18 26.09 12.60
C LYS A 217 1.34 26.83 11.92
N GLU A 218 1.12 27.28 10.68
CA GLU A 218 2.01 28.21 9.97
C GLU A 218 1.08 29.14 9.16
N GLY A 219 1.08 30.46 9.33
CA GLY A 219 1.76 31.36 10.26
C GLY A 219 0.97 32.67 10.31
N SER A 220 0.98 33.31 11.47
CA SER A 220 0.61 34.72 11.65
C SER A 220 1.71 35.62 11.09
#